data_AF-A0A933YUZ4-F1
#
_entry.id   AF-A0A933YUZ4-F1
#
_cell.length_a   1.000
_cell.length_b   1.000
_cell.length_c   1.000
_cell.angle_alpha   90.00
_cell.angle_beta   90.00
_cell.angle_gamma   90.00
#
_symmetry.space_group_name_H-M   'P 1'
#
loop_
_entity.id
_entity.type
_entity.pdbx_description
1 polymer ?
#
loop_
_entity_poly.entity_id
_entity_poly.type
_entity_poly.pdbx_seq_one_letter_code
_entity_poly.pdbx_strand_id
1 'polypeptide(L)'
;MSARFLLPSPDLAADLAADLVQDAATGLFWPRQANPLGAPVTWAEGLAAVADMNRQGFLGFSDWRMPNRAELRSLIDHSARQPALPAGHPFRDVFLGWYWTSTSKAGQETYAWNAHFEGGRLFYSRKDEFRLLWPVRGESAVLPRTGQQGCFDGSGAAIACAGSGQDGELRRGLPWPAPRFAEAAVNGEEGVLDRFSGLVWLHPQRLDAGLLDWRGAQDFAAAQGEGWRLPDIRELESLVDAGRANPALPDELAALGSIAAEGFWSATQSGFDPAWAFVLYVQKGAVGVGFKAGREFPCWPVRGAVRGPLPGIAPSGVAWPLLP
;
A
#
# COMPACT_ATOMS: atom_id res chain seq x y z
N MET A 1 -10.48 14.28 -19.27
CA MET A 1 -10.24 13.67 -17.94
C MET A 1 -10.96 12.33 -17.93
N SER A 2 -10.24 11.22 -17.93
CA SER A 2 -10.86 9.91 -17.67
C SER A 2 -10.98 9.77 -16.15
N ALA A 3 -12.19 9.49 -15.64
CA ALA A 3 -12.39 9.30 -14.21
C ALA A 3 -11.69 8.00 -13.76
N ARG A 4 -10.91 8.05 -12.68
CA ARG A 4 -10.25 6.86 -12.08
C ARG A 4 -11.27 5.82 -11.64
N PHE A 5 -12.35 6.28 -11.02
CA PHE A 5 -13.43 5.45 -10.52
C PHE A 5 -14.59 5.48 -11.51
N LEU A 6 -14.90 4.33 -12.07
CA LEU A 6 -15.91 4.15 -13.11
C LEU A 6 -17.07 3.33 -12.55
N LEU A 7 -18.29 3.65 -12.98
CA LEU A 7 -19.40 2.72 -12.84
C LEU A 7 -19.26 1.64 -13.94
N PRO A 8 -19.61 0.37 -13.65
CA PRO A 8 -19.52 -0.73 -14.62
C PRO A 8 -20.33 -0.48 -15.91
N SER A 9 -20.00 -1.23 -16.97
CA SER A 9 -20.76 -1.24 -18.24
C SER A 9 -22.27 -1.46 -18.00
N PRO A 10 -23.16 -0.86 -18.82
CA PRO A 10 -24.61 -1.09 -18.77
C PRO A 10 -25.05 -2.54 -19.03
N ASP A 11 -24.13 -3.44 -19.41
CA ASP A 11 -24.42 -4.88 -19.53
C ASP A 11 -24.64 -5.57 -18.17
N LEU A 12 -24.27 -4.91 -17.06
CA LEU A 12 -24.67 -5.29 -15.71
C LEU A 12 -26.06 -4.72 -15.41
N ALA A 13 -26.91 -5.44 -14.67
CA ALA A 13 -28.21 -4.91 -14.23
C ALA A 13 -28.03 -3.50 -13.64
N ALA A 14 -28.85 -2.53 -14.08
CA ALA A 14 -28.65 -1.10 -13.82
C ALA A 14 -28.51 -0.77 -12.32
N ASP A 15 -29.25 -1.49 -11.50
CA ASP A 15 -29.26 -1.41 -10.04
C ASP A 15 -27.93 -1.92 -9.44
N LEU A 16 -27.38 -3.03 -9.95
CA LEU A 16 -26.06 -3.53 -9.55
C LEU A 16 -24.93 -2.61 -10.02
N ALA A 17 -25.08 -2.00 -11.20
CA ALA A 17 -24.10 -1.04 -11.74
C ALA A 17 -24.02 0.25 -10.92
N ALA A 18 -25.12 0.66 -10.27
CA ALA A 18 -25.16 1.87 -9.45
C ALA A 18 -24.38 1.74 -8.13
N ASP A 19 -24.24 0.51 -7.61
CA ASP A 19 -23.67 0.19 -6.30
C ASP A 19 -22.29 -0.48 -6.37
N LEU A 20 -21.74 -0.66 -7.57
CA LEU A 20 -20.40 -1.16 -7.80
C LEU A 20 -19.52 -0.06 -8.43
N VAL A 21 -18.26 0.02 -8.01
CA VAL A 21 -17.28 0.98 -8.52
C VAL A 21 -16.05 0.23 -8.98
N GLN A 22 -15.68 0.38 -10.25
CA GLN A 22 -14.42 -0.10 -10.79
C GLN A 22 -13.32 0.96 -10.59
N ASP A 23 -12.22 0.59 -9.96
CA ASP A 23 -11.00 1.40 -9.92
C ASP A 23 -10.17 1.10 -11.17
N ALA A 24 -10.22 1.97 -12.18
CA ALA A 24 -9.51 1.81 -13.44
C ALA A 24 -7.98 1.75 -13.25
N ALA A 25 -7.45 2.33 -12.17
CA ALA A 25 -6.03 2.29 -11.86
C ALA A 25 -5.55 0.91 -11.39
N THR A 26 -6.43 0.08 -10.82
CA THR A 26 -6.06 -1.23 -10.26
C THR A 26 -6.77 -2.40 -10.93
N GLY A 27 -7.89 -2.17 -11.61
CA GLY A 27 -8.79 -3.19 -12.12
C GLY A 27 -9.74 -3.78 -11.06
N LEU A 28 -9.63 -3.34 -9.80
CA LEU A 28 -10.43 -3.85 -8.69
C LEU A 28 -11.83 -3.24 -8.67
N PHE A 29 -12.77 -3.99 -8.11
CA PHE A 29 -14.13 -3.50 -7.90
C PHE A 29 -14.45 -3.42 -6.41
N TRP A 30 -15.14 -2.34 -6.05
CA TRP A 30 -15.47 -1.97 -4.69
C TRP A 30 -16.97 -1.68 -4.60
N PRO A 31 -17.65 -2.05 -3.51
CA PRO A 31 -18.98 -1.52 -3.26
C PRO A 31 -18.90 0.00 -3.16
N ARG A 32 -19.89 0.68 -3.72
CA ARG A 32 -20.01 2.14 -3.62
C ARG A 32 -20.22 2.58 -2.18
N GLN A 33 -20.92 1.76 -1.40
CA GLN A 33 -21.05 1.89 0.05
C GLN A 33 -19.75 1.43 0.73
N ALA A 34 -18.98 2.36 1.27
CA ALA A 34 -17.69 2.05 1.88
C ALA A 34 -17.82 1.28 3.21
N ASN A 35 -19.00 1.29 3.83
CA ASN A 35 -19.31 0.53 5.04
C ASN A 35 -20.58 -0.33 4.84
N PRO A 36 -20.51 -1.45 4.10
CA PRO A 36 -21.68 -2.26 3.79
C PRO A 36 -22.24 -3.01 5.02
N LEU A 37 -21.46 -3.19 6.08
CA LEU A 37 -21.94 -3.83 7.32
C LEU A 37 -22.68 -2.87 8.25
N GLY A 38 -22.53 -1.55 8.06
CA GLY A 38 -23.16 -0.52 8.89
C GLY A 38 -22.58 -0.37 10.30
N ALA A 39 -21.77 -1.32 10.78
CA ALA A 39 -21.14 -1.30 12.11
C ALA A 39 -19.70 -1.83 12.06
N PRO A 40 -18.82 -1.38 12.97
CA PRO A 40 -17.47 -1.91 13.08
C PRO A 40 -17.49 -3.32 13.68
N VAL A 41 -16.55 -4.14 13.23
CA VAL A 41 -16.43 -5.56 13.55
C VAL A 41 -15.00 -5.88 13.97
N THR A 42 -14.83 -6.95 14.74
CA THR A 42 -13.50 -7.55 14.96
C THR A 42 -12.93 -8.09 13.65
N TRP A 43 -11.63 -8.35 13.63
CA TRP A 43 -10.98 -8.83 12.41
C TRP A 43 -11.52 -10.19 11.93
N ALA A 44 -11.77 -11.10 12.88
CA ALA A 44 -12.35 -12.41 12.58
C ALA A 44 -13.80 -12.32 12.10
N GLU A 45 -14.62 -11.46 12.72
CA GLU A 45 -15.99 -11.18 12.26
C GLU A 45 -15.99 -10.57 10.86
N GLY A 46 -15.02 -9.72 10.52
CA GLY A 46 -14.88 -9.17 9.18
C GLY A 46 -14.62 -10.24 8.11
N LEU A 47 -13.73 -11.22 8.39
CA LEU A 47 -13.48 -12.34 7.48
C LEU A 47 -14.72 -13.23 7.32
N ALA A 48 -15.42 -13.51 8.43
CA ALA A 48 -16.67 -14.27 8.41
C ALA A 48 -17.76 -13.55 7.60
N ALA A 49 -17.91 -12.24 7.79
CA ALA A 49 -18.89 -11.42 7.07
C ALA A 49 -18.67 -11.45 5.54
N VAL A 50 -17.41 -11.47 5.09
CA VAL A 50 -17.07 -11.64 3.67
C VAL A 50 -17.47 -13.02 3.16
N ALA A 51 -17.22 -14.08 3.94
CA ALA A 51 -17.67 -15.42 3.57
C ALA A 51 -19.20 -15.48 3.46
N ASP A 52 -19.92 -14.78 4.32
CA ASP A 52 -21.38 -14.68 4.31
C ASP A 52 -21.89 -13.90 3.10
N MET A 53 -21.25 -12.77 2.77
CA MET A 53 -21.51 -12.01 1.54
C MET A 53 -21.41 -12.90 0.30
N ASN A 54 -20.37 -13.74 0.24
CA ASN A 54 -20.18 -14.65 -0.89
C ASN A 54 -21.25 -15.74 -0.98
N ARG A 55 -21.70 -16.27 0.15
CA ARG A 55 -22.81 -17.26 0.17
C ARG A 55 -24.14 -16.65 -0.25
N GLN A 56 -24.35 -15.37 0.06
CA GLN A 56 -25.59 -14.65 -0.25
C GLN A 56 -25.60 -14.01 -1.65
N GLY A 57 -24.48 -14.04 -2.37
CA GLY A 57 -24.36 -13.35 -3.65
C GLY A 57 -24.43 -11.83 -3.50
N PHE A 58 -23.71 -11.26 -2.52
CA PHE A 58 -23.70 -9.82 -2.25
C PHE A 58 -23.40 -9.02 -3.52
N LEU A 59 -24.29 -8.08 -3.87
CA LEU A 59 -24.27 -7.33 -5.13
C LEU A 59 -24.18 -8.23 -6.39
N GLY A 60 -24.73 -9.44 -6.33
CA GLY A 60 -24.71 -10.41 -7.43
C GLY A 60 -23.40 -11.19 -7.58
N PHE A 61 -22.46 -11.08 -6.64
CA PHE A 61 -21.13 -11.71 -6.74
C PHE A 61 -20.78 -12.57 -5.52
N SER A 62 -19.88 -13.54 -5.74
CA SER A 62 -19.44 -14.52 -4.74
C SER A 62 -17.91 -14.61 -4.59
N ASP A 63 -17.18 -13.65 -5.14
CA ASP A 63 -15.72 -13.55 -5.14
C ASP A 63 -15.19 -12.35 -4.33
N TRP A 64 -15.97 -11.88 -3.35
CA TRP A 64 -15.56 -10.83 -2.42
C TRP A 64 -14.48 -11.33 -1.47
N ARG A 65 -13.58 -10.43 -1.09
CA ARG A 65 -12.59 -10.63 -0.03
C ARG A 65 -12.47 -9.39 0.85
N MET A 66 -11.96 -9.57 2.06
CA MET A 66 -11.36 -8.45 2.80
C MET A 66 -10.07 -8.06 2.05
N PRO A 67 -9.89 -6.77 1.70
CA PRO A 67 -8.73 -6.33 0.92
C PRO A 67 -7.45 -6.59 1.70
N ASN A 68 -6.38 -6.98 1.02
CA ASN A 68 -5.07 -6.93 1.65
C ASN A 68 -4.58 -5.48 1.78
N ARG A 69 -3.49 -5.27 2.52
CA ARG A 69 -2.98 -3.90 2.76
C ARG A 69 -2.62 -3.16 1.47
N ALA A 70 -2.13 -3.84 0.43
CA ALA A 70 -1.74 -3.20 -0.83
C ALA A 70 -2.96 -2.73 -1.62
N GLU A 71 -4.05 -3.50 -1.58
CA GLU A 71 -5.35 -3.21 -2.21
C GLU A 71 -6.03 -2.03 -1.53
N LEU A 72 -6.19 -2.04 -0.21
CA LEU A 72 -6.90 -0.96 0.49
C LEU A 72 -6.13 0.37 0.42
N ARG A 73 -4.81 0.34 0.60
CA ARG A 73 -3.94 1.53 0.43
C ARG A 73 -3.98 2.08 -1.00
N SER A 74 -4.32 1.28 -2.01
CA SER A 74 -4.42 1.78 -3.38
C SER A 74 -5.47 2.87 -3.55
N LEU A 75 -6.54 2.86 -2.74
CA LEU A 75 -7.59 3.89 -2.77
C LEU A 75 -7.11 5.25 -2.26
N ILE A 76 -6.07 5.28 -1.42
CA ILE A 76 -5.65 6.48 -0.69
C ILE A 76 -4.99 7.51 -1.61
N ASP A 77 -5.51 8.74 -1.56
CA ASP A 77 -4.82 9.94 -2.05
C ASP A 77 -4.22 10.69 -0.86
N HIS A 78 -2.90 10.63 -0.73
CA HIS A 78 -2.14 11.23 0.37
C HIS A 78 -2.15 12.76 0.35
N SER A 79 -2.56 13.38 -0.78
CA SER A 79 -2.75 14.84 -0.88
C SER A 79 -4.14 15.30 -0.44
N ALA A 80 -5.08 14.36 -0.28
CA ALA A 80 -6.44 14.62 0.18
C ALA A 80 -6.58 14.37 1.69
N ARG A 81 -7.68 14.88 2.24
CA ARG A 81 -8.10 14.66 3.64
C ARG A 81 -9.61 14.67 3.74
N GLN A 82 -10.14 13.95 4.72
CA GLN A 82 -11.56 13.97 5.08
C GLN A 82 -12.53 13.84 3.88
N PRO A 83 -12.47 12.74 3.09
CA PRO A 83 -11.57 11.59 3.22
C PRO A 83 -10.28 11.74 2.37
N ALA A 84 -9.26 10.95 2.70
CA ALA A 84 -8.02 10.80 1.94
C ALA A 84 -8.22 9.96 0.67
N LEU A 85 -9.17 10.38 -0.17
CA LEU A 85 -9.54 9.76 -1.45
C LEU A 85 -9.40 10.78 -2.58
N PRO A 86 -9.19 10.34 -3.83
CA PRO A 86 -9.17 11.23 -4.98
C PRO A 86 -10.45 12.09 -5.07
N ALA A 87 -10.28 13.38 -5.40
CA ALA A 87 -11.41 14.29 -5.56
C ALA A 87 -12.42 13.77 -6.59
N GLY A 88 -13.72 13.89 -6.27
CA GLY A 88 -14.80 13.41 -7.12
C GLY A 88 -15.03 11.90 -7.08
N HIS A 89 -14.48 11.18 -6.10
CA HIS A 89 -14.79 9.76 -5.92
C HIS A 89 -16.30 9.49 -5.78
N PRO A 90 -16.82 8.34 -6.27
CA PRO A 90 -18.25 8.03 -6.24
C PRO A 90 -18.72 7.39 -4.92
N PHE A 91 -17.78 7.04 -4.03
CA PHE A 91 -18.05 6.31 -2.79
C PHE A 91 -18.92 7.09 -1.80
N ARG A 92 -19.77 6.37 -1.09
CA ARG A 92 -20.70 6.85 -0.06
C ARG A 92 -20.34 6.26 1.30
N ASP A 93 -20.73 6.96 2.36
CA ASP A 93 -20.52 6.57 3.77
C ASP A 93 -19.08 6.13 4.06
N VAL A 94 -18.13 6.88 3.50
CA VAL A 94 -16.72 6.72 3.82
C VAL A 94 -16.51 7.19 5.25
N PHE A 95 -16.19 6.26 6.12
CA PHE A 95 -15.88 6.54 7.50
C PHE A 95 -14.49 7.15 7.60
N LEU A 96 -14.38 8.26 8.33
CA LEU A 96 -13.12 8.98 8.55
C LEU A 96 -12.27 8.31 9.64
N GLY A 97 -12.28 7.00 9.70
CA GLY A 97 -11.54 6.21 10.67
C GLY A 97 -10.86 5.05 9.98
N TRP A 98 -10.86 3.91 10.66
CA TRP A 98 -10.03 2.79 10.30
C TRP A 98 -10.81 1.64 9.66
N TYR A 99 -10.23 1.08 8.61
CA TYR A 99 -10.75 -0.08 7.89
C TYR A 99 -9.78 -1.26 7.98
N TRP A 100 -10.30 -2.45 8.26
CA TRP A 100 -9.52 -3.68 8.30
C TRP A 100 -8.94 -4.06 6.93
N THR A 101 -7.77 -4.68 6.97
CA THR A 101 -7.20 -5.44 5.84
C THR A 101 -7.03 -6.90 6.25
N SER A 102 -6.95 -7.82 5.30
CA SER A 102 -6.72 -9.25 5.54
C SER A 102 -5.27 -9.59 5.86
N THR A 103 -4.37 -8.59 5.95
CA THR A 103 -2.95 -8.79 6.21
C THR A 103 -2.67 -8.73 7.72
N SER A 104 -2.13 -9.80 8.31
CA SER A 104 -1.63 -9.81 9.70
C SER A 104 -0.32 -9.01 9.85
N LYS A 105 0.01 -8.51 11.04
CA LYS A 105 1.29 -7.84 11.29
C LYS A 105 2.37 -8.84 11.67
N ALA A 106 3.39 -8.99 10.83
CA ALA A 106 4.50 -9.91 11.10
C ALA A 106 5.23 -9.57 12.40
N GLY A 107 5.57 -10.60 13.17
CA GLY A 107 6.24 -10.51 14.47
C GLY A 107 5.34 -10.05 15.63
N GLN A 108 4.06 -9.76 15.38
CA GLN A 108 3.00 -9.62 16.40
C GLN A 108 1.65 -10.02 15.80
N GLU A 109 1.42 -11.32 15.70
CA GLU A 109 0.33 -11.94 14.94
C GLU A 109 -1.06 -11.71 15.56
N THR A 110 -1.11 -11.19 16.80
CA THR A 110 -2.31 -10.67 17.47
C THR A 110 -2.83 -9.36 16.84
N TYR A 111 -2.06 -8.73 15.95
CA TYR A 111 -2.40 -7.50 15.26
C TYR A 111 -2.64 -7.75 13.76
N ALA A 112 -3.51 -6.94 13.17
CA ALA A 112 -3.73 -6.89 11.73
C ALA A 112 -3.60 -5.45 11.21
N TRP A 113 -3.25 -5.32 9.94
CA TRP A 113 -3.13 -4.02 9.27
C TRP A 113 -4.50 -3.38 9.03
N ASN A 114 -4.56 -2.06 9.14
CA ASN A 114 -5.73 -1.25 8.86
C ASN A 114 -5.34 0.12 8.30
N ALA A 115 -6.23 0.68 7.48
CA ALA A 115 -6.03 1.95 6.80
C ALA A 115 -6.95 3.04 7.38
N HIS A 116 -6.39 4.23 7.63
CA HIS A 116 -7.09 5.40 8.12
C HIS A 116 -7.49 6.33 6.98
N PHE A 117 -8.79 6.53 6.76
CA PHE A 117 -9.28 7.33 5.64
C PHE A 117 -9.47 8.81 5.95
N GLU A 118 -9.21 9.28 7.18
CA GLU A 118 -9.18 10.74 7.43
C GLU A 118 -7.94 11.41 6.84
N GLY A 119 -6.78 10.74 6.97
CA GLY A 119 -5.46 11.31 6.68
C GLY A 119 -4.48 10.32 6.05
N GLY A 120 -4.98 9.21 5.49
CA GLY A 120 -4.19 8.32 4.62
C GLY A 120 -3.10 7.50 5.32
N ARG A 121 -3.24 7.19 6.60
CA ARG A 121 -2.24 6.41 7.36
C ARG A 121 -2.50 4.91 7.22
N LEU A 122 -1.44 4.10 7.28
CA LEU A 122 -1.52 2.65 7.30
C LEU A 122 -0.77 2.11 8.52
N PHE A 123 -1.53 1.58 9.48
CA PHE A 123 -1.03 1.08 10.76
C PHE A 123 -1.67 -0.28 11.05
N TYR A 124 -1.50 -0.76 12.28
CA TYR A 124 -2.04 -2.02 12.74
C TYR A 124 -2.72 -1.85 14.08
N SER A 125 -3.64 -2.74 14.39
CA SER A 125 -4.38 -2.75 15.66
C SER A 125 -4.72 -4.18 16.05
N ARG A 126 -5.08 -4.40 17.32
CA ARG A 126 -5.33 -5.77 17.79
C ARG A 126 -6.54 -6.35 17.07
N LYS A 127 -6.50 -7.65 16.77
CA LYS A 127 -7.58 -8.34 16.03
C LYS A 127 -8.91 -8.39 16.79
N ASP A 128 -8.90 -8.15 18.10
CA ASP A 128 -10.08 -8.05 18.97
C ASP A 128 -10.65 -6.61 19.08
N GLU A 129 -10.02 -5.62 18.46
CA GLU A 129 -10.60 -4.28 18.32
C GLU A 129 -11.61 -4.21 17.17
N PHE A 130 -12.43 -3.16 17.15
CA PHE A 130 -13.48 -2.96 16.17
C PHE A 130 -13.06 -1.98 15.08
N ARG A 131 -13.21 -2.35 13.81
CA ARG A 131 -12.95 -1.50 12.63
C ARG A 131 -13.97 -1.79 11.54
N LEU A 132 -14.07 -0.89 10.56
CA LEU A 132 -14.96 -1.12 9.43
C LEU A 132 -14.35 -2.08 8.42
N LEU A 133 -15.19 -2.67 7.58
CA LEU A 133 -14.80 -3.52 6.46
C LEU A 133 -15.23 -2.84 5.16
N TRP A 134 -14.31 -2.71 4.22
CA TRP A 134 -14.61 -2.34 2.83
C TRP A 134 -14.16 -3.47 1.92
N PRO A 135 -15.06 -4.39 1.53
CA PRO A 135 -14.66 -5.57 0.77
C PRO A 135 -14.29 -5.18 -0.67
N VAL A 136 -13.49 -6.01 -1.30
CA VAL A 136 -13.01 -5.83 -2.67
C VAL A 136 -13.18 -7.12 -3.45
N ARG A 137 -13.31 -7.01 -4.77
CA ARG A 137 -13.31 -8.16 -5.68
C ARG A 137 -12.48 -7.89 -6.94
N GLY A 138 -12.29 -8.92 -7.77
CA GLY A 138 -11.47 -8.85 -8.98
C GLY A 138 -9.97 -9.02 -8.72
N GLU A 139 -9.18 -9.02 -9.79
CA GLU A 139 -7.72 -9.17 -9.78
C GLU A 139 -7.05 -7.84 -10.11
N SER A 140 -5.90 -7.56 -9.50
CA SER A 140 -5.06 -6.45 -9.92
C SER A 140 -3.78 -6.93 -10.59
N ALA A 141 -3.57 -6.46 -11.82
CA ALA A 141 -2.37 -6.71 -12.60
C ALA A 141 -1.26 -5.68 -12.36
N VAL A 142 -1.40 -4.83 -11.34
CA VAL A 142 -0.42 -3.75 -11.05
C VAL A 142 0.01 -3.70 -9.59
N LEU A 143 -0.82 -4.21 -8.68
CA LEU A 143 -0.48 -4.28 -7.26
C LEU A 143 0.35 -5.53 -6.98
N PRO A 144 1.47 -5.42 -6.23
CA PRO A 144 2.24 -6.59 -5.81
C PRO A 144 1.48 -7.41 -4.78
N ARG A 145 1.81 -8.70 -4.69
CA ARG A 145 1.60 -9.47 -3.46
C ARG A 145 2.27 -8.78 -2.29
N THR A 146 1.70 -8.94 -1.10
CA THR A 146 2.21 -8.30 0.13
C THR A 146 3.44 -8.98 0.71
N GLY A 147 3.73 -10.23 0.30
CA GLY A 147 4.76 -11.08 0.91
C GLY A 147 4.25 -11.96 2.06
N GLN A 148 3.03 -11.73 2.56
CA GLN A 148 2.44 -12.57 3.60
C GLN A 148 2.10 -13.97 3.06
N GLN A 149 2.50 -15.00 3.80
CA GLN A 149 2.27 -16.41 3.43
C GLN A 149 1.57 -17.24 4.51
N GLY A 150 1.65 -16.82 5.78
CA GLY A 150 1.03 -17.49 6.92
C GLY A 150 -0.34 -16.91 7.27
N CYS A 151 -1.15 -17.71 7.95
CA CYS A 151 -2.48 -17.35 8.42
C CYS A 151 -2.57 -17.55 9.93
N PHE A 152 -3.29 -16.66 10.61
CA PHE A 152 -3.31 -16.60 12.07
C PHE A 152 -4.70 -16.28 12.59
N ASP A 153 -5.08 -16.85 13.73
CA ASP A 153 -6.34 -16.52 14.40
C ASP A 153 -6.28 -15.17 15.14
N GLY A 154 -7.36 -14.84 15.88
CA GLY A 154 -7.45 -13.61 16.67
C GLY A 154 -6.46 -13.51 17.85
N SER A 155 -5.98 -14.64 18.34
CA SER A 155 -4.95 -14.73 19.39
C SER A 155 -3.52 -14.68 18.84
N GLY A 156 -3.37 -14.67 17.52
CA GLY A 156 -2.08 -14.73 16.83
C GLY A 156 -1.51 -16.13 16.68
N ALA A 157 -2.26 -17.18 17.04
CA ALA A 157 -1.82 -18.55 16.80
C ALA A 157 -1.89 -18.87 15.31
N ALA A 158 -0.87 -19.56 14.80
CA ALA A 158 -0.85 -20.00 13.41
C ALA A 158 -1.95 -21.03 13.15
N ILE A 159 -2.65 -20.88 12.02
CA ILE A 159 -3.72 -21.78 11.58
C ILE A 159 -3.47 -22.23 10.14
N ALA A 160 -4.20 -23.26 9.71
CA ALA A 160 -4.23 -23.63 8.29
C ALA A 160 -4.82 -22.47 7.48
N CYS A 161 -4.17 -22.14 6.35
CA CYS A 161 -4.64 -21.06 5.50
C CYS A 161 -5.91 -21.42 4.71
N ALA A 162 -6.15 -22.69 4.40
CA ALA A 162 -7.28 -23.08 3.57
C ALA A 162 -8.63 -22.66 4.18
N GLY A 163 -9.40 -21.88 3.45
CA GLY A 163 -10.71 -21.36 3.84
C GLY A 163 -10.67 -20.20 4.83
N SER A 164 -9.51 -19.61 5.11
CA SER A 164 -9.36 -18.52 6.08
C SER A 164 -9.78 -17.15 5.56
N GLY A 165 -9.75 -16.93 4.24
CA GLY A 165 -9.94 -15.64 3.59
C GLY A 165 -8.80 -14.63 3.82
N GLN A 166 -7.70 -15.05 4.45
CA GLN A 166 -6.60 -14.18 4.84
C GLN A 166 -5.63 -13.92 3.67
N ASP A 167 -4.85 -12.86 3.76
CA ASP A 167 -3.85 -12.50 2.74
C ASP A 167 -2.82 -13.64 2.50
N GLY A 168 -2.44 -14.35 3.56
CA GLY A 168 -1.55 -15.52 3.46
C GLY A 168 -2.11 -16.69 2.64
N GLU A 169 -3.44 -16.84 2.60
CA GLU A 169 -4.14 -17.80 1.75
C GLU A 169 -4.28 -17.27 0.33
N LEU A 170 -4.88 -16.08 0.19
CA LEU A 170 -5.33 -15.56 -1.11
C LEU A 170 -4.18 -15.04 -1.97
N ARG A 171 -3.11 -14.53 -1.35
CA ARG A 171 -1.87 -14.03 -1.99
C ARG A 171 -2.15 -13.19 -3.24
N ARG A 172 -3.09 -12.25 -3.12
CA ARG A 172 -3.61 -11.44 -4.24
C ARG A 172 -2.56 -10.43 -4.70
N GLY A 173 -2.56 -10.15 -6.01
CA GLY A 173 -1.61 -9.28 -6.67
C GLY A 173 -0.52 -10.03 -7.44
N LEU A 174 0.34 -9.26 -8.11
CA LEU A 174 1.44 -9.77 -8.92
C LEU A 174 2.52 -10.42 -8.05
N PRO A 175 2.98 -11.63 -8.39
CA PRO A 175 4.15 -12.21 -7.74
C PRO A 175 5.38 -11.34 -7.98
N TRP A 176 6.28 -11.29 -7.00
CA TRP A 176 7.55 -10.59 -7.16
C TRP A 176 8.47 -11.35 -8.13
N PRO A 177 9.31 -10.65 -8.90
CA PRO A 177 10.39 -11.28 -9.66
C PRO A 177 11.36 -12.00 -8.72
N ALA A 178 12.03 -13.04 -9.22
CA ALA A 178 13.08 -13.77 -8.51
C ALA A 178 14.32 -13.88 -9.42
N PRO A 179 15.45 -13.24 -9.08
CA PRO A 179 15.62 -12.30 -7.97
C PRO A 179 14.82 -11.01 -8.19
N ARG A 180 14.40 -10.33 -7.11
CA ARG A 180 13.74 -9.02 -7.19
C ARG A 180 14.77 -7.90 -7.27
N PHE A 181 15.82 -7.99 -6.46
CA PHE A 181 16.85 -6.96 -6.37
C PHE A 181 18.12 -7.39 -7.09
N ALA A 182 18.82 -6.43 -7.69
CA ALA A 182 20.11 -6.66 -8.31
C ALA A 182 21.01 -5.43 -8.12
N GLU A 183 22.30 -5.67 -7.90
CA GLU A 183 23.30 -4.60 -7.92
C GLU A 183 23.26 -3.86 -9.26
N ALA A 184 23.32 -2.54 -9.20
CA ALA A 184 23.30 -1.66 -10.35
C ALA A 184 24.37 -0.57 -10.19
N ALA A 185 25.20 -0.37 -11.21
CA ALA A 185 26.12 0.75 -11.26
C ALA A 185 25.44 1.94 -11.94
N VAL A 186 25.38 3.07 -11.25
CA VAL A 186 24.82 4.32 -11.73
C VAL A 186 25.94 5.36 -11.77
N ASN A 187 26.38 5.75 -12.97
CA ASN A 187 27.49 6.68 -13.16
C ASN A 187 28.79 6.27 -12.42
N GLY A 188 29.01 4.95 -12.27
CA GLY A 188 30.16 4.40 -11.53
C GLY A 188 29.92 4.25 -10.02
N GLU A 189 28.76 4.63 -9.50
CA GLU A 189 28.39 4.43 -8.10
C GLU A 189 27.45 3.24 -7.89
N GLU A 190 27.57 2.58 -6.75
CA GLU A 190 26.73 1.43 -6.38
C GLU A 190 25.30 1.86 -5.99
N GLY A 191 24.32 1.16 -6.54
CA GLY A 191 22.89 1.24 -6.25
C GLY A 191 22.22 -0.12 -6.44
N VAL A 192 20.93 -0.21 -6.13
CA VAL A 192 20.18 -1.48 -6.16
C VAL A 192 18.95 -1.33 -7.04
N LEU A 193 18.92 -2.04 -8.17
CA LEU A 193 17.77 -2.14 -9.05
C LEU A 193 16.69 -3.00 -8.40
N ASP A 194 15.49 -2.45 -8.22
CA ASP A 194 14.28 -3.21 -7.93
C ASP A 194 13.57 -3.55 -9.26
N ARG A 195 13.66 -4.82 -9.68
CA ARG A 195 13.08 -5.30 -10.95
C ARG A 195 11.56 -5.27 -10.97
N PHE A 196 10.91 -5.16 -9.81
CA PHE A 196 9.46 -4.99 -9.76
C PHE A 196 9.05 -3.55 -10.04
N SER A 197 9.74 -2.58 -9.42
CA SER A 197 9.40 -1.16 -9.58
C SER A 197 10.01 -0.53 -10.84
N GLY A 198 11.16 -1.04 -11.28
CA GLY A 198 12.04 -0.42 -12.26
C GLY A 198 12.90 0.72 -11.68
N LEU A 199 12.83 0.94 -10.37
CA LEU A 199 13.57 1.99 -9.68
C LEU A 199 14.94 1.49 -9.23
N VAL A 200 15.89 2.42 -9.13
CA VAL A 200 17.21 2.17 -8.54
C VAL A 200 17.29 2.89 -7.21
N TRP A 201 17.57 2.14 -6.15
CA TRP A 201 17.68 2.63 -4.78
C TRP A 201 19.14 2.86 -4.41
N LEU A 202 19.41 3.82 -3.52
CA LEU A 202 20.75 4.00 -2.99
C LEU A 202 21.17 2.71 -2.27
N HIS A 203 22.40 2.26 -2.50
CA HIS A 203 22.88 1.01 -1.91
C HIS A 203 22.81 1.09 -0.37
N PRO A 204 22.29 0.06 0.35
CA PRO A 204 22.13 0.12 1.81
C PRO A 204 23.39 0.46 2.60
N GLN A 205 24.58 0.09 2.12
CA GLN A 205 25.86 0.44 2.77
C GLN A 205 26.19 1.94 2.70
N ARG A 206 25.53 2.68 1.80
CA ARG A 206 25.69 4.12 1.62
C ARG A 206 24.61 4.93 2.35
N LEU A 207 23.65 4.26 3.01
CA LEU A 207 22.64 4.95 3.81
C LEU A 207 23.32 5.55 5.03
N ASP A 208 23.38 6.89 5.08
CA ASP A 208 23.76 7.60 6.29
C ASP A 208 22.59 7.57 7.29
N ALA A 209 22.89 7.20 8.53
CA ALA A 209 21.93 7.14 9.63
C ALA A 209 21.67 8.52 10.27
N GLY A 210 22.36 9.58 9.85
CA GLY A 210 22.15 10.93 10.34
C GLY A 210 20.68 11.34 10.25
N LEU A 211 20.08 11.73 11.39
CA LEU A 211 18.70 12.20 11.41
C LEU A 211 18.62 13.58 10.73
N LEU A 212 17.74 13.66 9.73
CA LEU A 212 17.52 14.85 8.91
C LEU A 212 16.13 15.40 9.19
N ASP A 213 16.00 16.72 9.02
CA ASP A 213 14.68 17.30 8.80
C ASP A 213 14.24 17.04 7.35
N TRP A 214 12.99 17.34 7.03
CA TRP A 214 12.44 16.99 5.71
C TRP A 214 13.15 17.71 4.57
N ARG A 215 13.65 18.93 4.79
CA ARG A 215 14.40 19.68 3.78
C ARG A 215 15.80 19.09 3.58
N GLY A 216 16.49 18.77 4.66
CA GLY A 216 17.79 18.11 4.64
C GLY A 216 17.73 16.74 3.95
N ALA A 217 16.63 16.01 4.08
CA ALA A 217 16.42 14.76 3.34
C ALA A 217 16.36 14.97 1.81
N GLN A 218 15.71 16.05 1.34
CA GLN A 218 15.70 16.40 -0.08
C GLN A 218 17.09 16.80 -0.57
N ASP A 219 17.76 17.66 0.18
CA ASP A 219 19.09 18.16 -0.17
C ASP A 219 20.12 16.99 -0.18
N PHE A 220 20.02 16.05 0.77
CA PHE A 220 20.83 14.83 0.80
C PHE A 220 20.62 13.94 -0.43
N ALA A 221 19.36 13.73 -0.83
CA ALA A 221 19.06 12.93 -2.01
C ALA A 221 19.58 13.58 -3.30
N ALA A 222 19.41 14.90 -3.44
CA ALA A 222 19.93 15.65 -4.59
C ALA A 222 21.47 15.64 -4.64
N ALA A 223 22.14 15.59 -3.49
CA ALA A 223 23.59 15.53 -3.41
C ALA A 223 24.20 14.20 -3.91
N GLN A 224 23.40 13.14 -4.09
CA GLN A 224 23.87 11.89 -4.71
C GLN A 224 24.10 12.02 -6.23
N GLY A 225 23.74 13.17 -6.83
CA GLY A 225 23.98 13.47 -8.23
C GLY A 225 22.71 13.39 -9.09
N GLU A 226 22.89 13.54 -10.40
CA GLU A 226 21.78 13.68 -11.34
C GLU A 226 20.82 12.48 -11.32
N GLY A 227 19.52 12.78 -11.20
CA GLY A 227 18.43 11.80 -11.22
C GLY A 227 18.09 11.19 -9.86
N TRP A 228 18.91 11.41 -8.82
CA TRP A 228 18.59 11.01 -7.46
C TRP A 228 17.61 11.99 -6.80
N ARG A 229 16.67 11.44 -6.03
CA ARG A 229 15.63 12.23 -5.34
C ARG A 229 15.11 11.51 -4.11
N LEU A 230 14.45 12.27 -3.25
CA LEU A 230 13.64 11.72 -2.17
C LEU A 230 12.46 10.93 -2.79
N PRO A 231 12.25 9.65 -2.43
CA PRO A 231 11.15 8.84 -2.95
C PRO A 231 9.80 9.36 -2.47
N ASP A 232 8.73 9.14 -3.25
CA ASP A 232 7.37 9.30 -2.75
C ASP A 232 7.00 8.14 -1.79
N ILE A 233 5.92 8.29 -1.02
CA ILE A 233 5.55 7.28 -0.02
C ILE A 233 5.15 5.95 -0.64
N ARG A 234 4.61 5.93 -1.87
CA ARG A 234 4.23 4.71 -2.58
C ARG A 234 5.46 3.96 -3.07
N GLU A 235 6.50 4.68 -3.49
CA GLU A 235 7.79 4.11 -3.86
C GLU A 235 8.46 3.46 -2.65
N LEU A 236 8.53 4.16 -1.51
CA LEU A 236 9.05 3.57 -0.27
C LEU A 236 8.24 2.35 0.15
N GLU A 237 6.92 2.46 0.20
CA GLU A 237 6.07 1.35 0.60
C GLU A 237 6.16 0.15 -0.36
N SER A 238 6.53 0.36 -1.62
CA SER A 238 6.76 -0.75 -2.55
C SER A 238 7.88 -1.69 -2.11
N LEU A 239 8.82 -1.22 -1.27
CA LEU A 239 9.89 -2.04 -0.69
C LEU A 239 9.40 -2.95 0.45
N VAL A 240 8.19 -2.74 0.98
CA VAL A 240 7.71 -3.45 2.16
C VAL A 240 7.40 -4.90 1.84
N ASP A 241 7.95 -5.81 2.66
CA ASP A 241 7.50 -7.18 2.79
C ASP A 241 6.66 -7.33 4.06
N ALA A 242 5.35 -7.48 3.91
CA ALA A 242 4.41 -7.59 5.01
C ALA A 242 4.46 -8.95 5.73
N GLY A 243 5.17 -9.93 5.17
CA GLY A 243 5.51 -11.19 5.84
C GLY A 243 6.67 -11.05 6.82
N ARG A 244 7.29 -9.87 6.94
CA ARG A 244 8.52 -9.64 7.71
C ARG A 244 8.42 -8.45 8.64
N ALA A 245 9.30 -8.43 9.63
CA ALA A 245 9.46 -7.32 10.58
C ALA A 245 10.91 -7.26 11.08
N ASN A 246 11.32 -6.07 11.50
CA ASN A 246 12.65 -5.75 12.03
C ASN A 246 13.82 -6.16 11.12
N PRO A 247 13.88 -5.73 9.85
CA PRO A 247 12.95 -4.81 9.17
C PRO A 247 11.86 -5.51 8.34
N ALA A 248 10.80 -4.78 7.99
CA ALA A 248 9.74 -5.24 7.09
C ALA A 248 10.15 -5.11 5.61
N LEU A 249 11.28 -5.71 5.24
CA LEU A 249 11.90 -5.66 3.92
C LEU A 249 12.25 -7.08 3.43
N PRO A 250 12.25 -7.33 2.11
CA PRO A 250 12.72 -8.58 1.53
C PRO A 250 14.14 -8.95 1.97
N ASP A 251 14.40 -10.25 2.16
CA ASP A 251 15.72 -10.77 2.55
C ASP A 251 16.84 -10.28 1.63
N GLU A 252 16.60 -10.33 0.32
CA GLU A 252 17.56 -9.92 -0.71
C GLU A 252 18.07 -8.50 -0.50
N LEU A 253 17.17 -7.57 -0.13
CA LEU A 253 17.53 -6.16 0.10
C LEU A 253 18.17 -5.96 1.48
N ALA A 254 17.63 -6.63 2.52
CA ALA A 254 18.16 -6.55 3.87
C ALA A 254 19.57 -7.16 3.99
N ALA A 255 19.93 -8.11 3.12
CA ALA A 255 21.24 -8.73 3.10
C ALA A 255 22.36 -7.83 2.55
N LEU A 256 22.01 -6.75 1.83
CA LEU A 256 22.99 -5.85 1.21
C LEU A 256 23.64 -4.88 2.21
N GLY A 257 23.04 -4.68 3.38
CA GLY A 257 23.59 -3.82 4.43
C GLY A 257 22.65 -3.61 5.61
N SER A 258 23.18 -3.00 6.68
CA SER A 258 22.40 -2.72 7.89
C SER A 258 21.43 -1.56 7.67
N ILE A 259 20.12 -1.83 7.80
CA ILE A 259 19.05 -0.83 7.72
C ILE A 259 18.49 -0.61 9.12
N ALA A 260 19.18 0.21 9.91
CA ALA A 260 18.88 0.44 11.33
C ALA A 260 17.91 1.60 11.60
N ALA A 261 17.49 2.34 10.57
CA ALA A 261 16.57 3.47 10.73
C ALA A 261 15.19 3.02 11.24
N GLU A 262 14.55 3.82 12.09
CA GLU A 262 13.15 3.58 12.47
C GLU A 262 12.21 3.75 11.27
N GLY A 263 12.48 4.79 10.48
CA GLY A 263 11.77 5.08 9.25
C GLY A 263 12.54 6.00 8.31
N PHE A 264 12.00 6.20 7.12
CA PHE A 264 12.58 7.07 6.09
C PHE A 264 11.59 8.13 5.65
N TRP A 265 12.08 9.36 5.49
CA TRP A 265 11.29 10.44 4.91
C TRP A 265 10.85 10.09 3.49
N SER A 266 9.61 10.45 3.15
CA SER A 266 9.15 10.52 1.76
C SER A 266 9.00 11.98 1.30
N ALA A 267 8.99 12.20 0.00
CA ALA A 267 8.64 13.48 -0.62
C ALA A 267 7.13 13.78 -0.55
N THR A 268 6.31 12.84 -0.08
CA THR A 268 4.86 13.00 -0.03
C THR A 268 4.46 13.83 1.19
N GLN A 269 3.98 15.04 0.93
CA GLN A 269 3.39 15.90 1.96
C GLN A 269 2.02 15.36 2.40
N SER A 270 1.69 15.54 3.68
CA SER A 270 0.36 15.25 4.20
C SER A 270 -0.67 16.25 3.69
N GLY A 271 -1.74 15.75 3.05
CA GLY A 271 -2.93 16.53 2.72
C GLY A 271 -3.69 17.01 3.95
N PHE A 272 -3.52 16.32 5.09
CA PHE A 272 -4.17 16.67 6.36
C PHE A 272 -3.56 17.95 6.97
N ASP A 273 -2.23 18.00 7.03
CA ASP A 273 -1.46 19.15 7.55
C ASP A 273 -0.14 19.29 6.76
N PRO A 274 0.07 20.38 6.02
CA PRO A 274 1.26 20.57 5.18
C PRO A 274 2.56 20.71 5.97
N ALA A 275 2.51 20.93 7.29
CA ALA A 275 3.69 20.92 8.15
C ALA A 275 4.26 19.51 8.37
N TRP A 276 3.56 18.48 7.91
CA TRP A 276 3.93 17.07 8.04
C TRP A 276 4.16 16.42 6.68
N ALA A 277 5.04 15.42 6.66
CA ALA A 277 5.28 14.57 5.50
C ALA A 277 5.13 13.10 5.87
N PHE A 278 4.76 12.26 4.91
CA PHE A 278 4.63 10.84 5.12
C PHE A 278 6.01 10.18 5.31
N VAL A 279 6.03 9.19 6.19
CA VAL A 279 7.22 8.43 6.58
C VAL A 279 6.89 6.95 6.49
N LEU A 280 7.78 6.18 5.87
CA LEU A 280 7.75 4.73 5.96
C LEU A 280 8.51 4.31 7.21
N TYR A 281 7.83 3.70 8.18
CA TYR A 281 8.47 3.08 9.33
C TYR A 281 8.99 1.69 8.97
N VAL A 282 10.19 1.62 8.40
CA VAL A 282 10.77 0.43 7.75
C VAL A 282 10.89 -0.78 8.68
N GLN A 283 11.04 -0.58 9.99
CA GLN A 283 11.13 -1.69 10.94
C GLN A 283 9.83 -2.50 11.03
N LYS A 284 8.69 -1.83 10.85
CA LYS A 284 7.35 -2.43 10.97
C LYS A 284 6.55 -2.42 9.68
N GLY A 285 6.98 -1.68 8.66
CA GLY A 285 6.29 -1.52 7.38
C GLY A 285 5.06 -0.62 7.45
N ALA A 286 4.96 0.29 8.44
CA ALA A 286 3.82 1.19 8.61
C ALA A 286 4.03 2.52 7.84
N VAL A 287 2.93 3.16 7.45
CA VAL A 287 2.93 4.49 6.83
C VAL A 287 2.28 5.48 7.80
N GLY A 288 3.08 6.41 8.31
CA GLY A 288 2.63 7.49 9.18
C GLY A 288 3.19 8.82 8.72
N VAL A 289 3.33 9.76 9.65
CA VAL A 289 3.80 11.13 9.35
C VAL A 289 4.86 11.58 10.34
N GLY A 290 5.80 12.39 9.88
CA GLY A 290 6.78 13.11 10.70
C GLY A 290 6.62 14.62 10.54
N PHE A 291 7.01 15.37 11.56
CA PHE A 291 6.96 16.83 11.54
C PHE A 291 8.15 17.38 10.76
N LYS A 292 7.91 18.15 9.69
CA LYS A 292 8.96 18.48 8.71
C LYS A 292 10.15 19.24 9.27
N ALA A 293 9.96 20.04 10.32
CA ALA A 293 11.03 20.79 10.98
C ALA A 293 11.81 19.94 12.01
N GLY A 294 11.29 18.76 12.38
CA GLY A 294 11.96 17.83 13.26
C GLY A 294 13.04 17.03 12.53
N ARG A 295 14.21 16.88 13.16
CA ARG A 295 15.29 16.03 12.66
C ARG A 295 15.10 14.60 13.13
N GLU A 296 14.16 13.88 12.50
CA GLU A 296 13.62 12.62 13.03
C GLU A 296 13.98 11.39 12.20
N PHE A 297 14.15 11.54 10.88
CA PHE A 297 14.32 10.39 9.99
C PHE A 297 15.44 10.63 8.96
N PRO A 298 16.18 9.58 8.56
CA PRO A 298 17.07 9.64 7.41
C PRO A 298 16.30 9.61 6.07
N CYS A 299 17.05 9.64 4.98
CA CYS A 299 16.55 9.53 3.61
C CYS A 299 17.07 8.24 2.96
N TRP A 300 16.24 7.55 2.18
CA TRP A 300 16.67 6.50 1.25
C TRP A 300 16.46 6.98 -0.19
N PRO A 301 17.48 7.60 -0.81
CA PRO A 301 17.34 8.16 -2.15
C PRO A 301 16.96 7.10 -3.18
N VAL A 302 16.19 7.53 -4.18
CA VAL A 302 15.78 6.72 -5.32
C VAL A 302 16.08 7.47 -6.62
N ARG A 303 16.32 6.70 -7.69
CA ARG A 303 16.48 7.18 -9.06
C ARG A 303 15.57 6.38 -10.00
N GLY A 304 15.09 7.05 -11.05
CA GLY A 304 14.20 6.48 -12.06
C GLY A 304 12.99 7.38 -12.31
N ALA A 305 12.26 7.10 -13.39
CA ALA A 305 11.04 7.82 -13.70
C ALA A 305 10.10 7.78 -12.47
N VAL A 306 9.64 8.95 -12.02
CA VAL A 306 8.60 9.03 -10.99
C VAL A 306 7.44 8.17 -11.48
N ARG A 307 7.05 7.16 -10.70
CA ARG A 307 5.81 6.46 -10.99
C ARG A 307 4.70 7.49 -10.89
N GLY A 308 4.15 7.88 -12.04
CA GLY A 308 2.89 8.60 -12.08
C GLY A 308 1.84 7.82 -11.29
N PRO A 309 0.75 8.46 -10.84
CA PRO A 309 -0.38 7.73 -10.31
C PRO A 309 -0.71 6.57 -11.25
N LEU A 310 -0.96 5.39 -10.66
CA LEU A 310 -1.22 4.12 -11.35
C LEU A 310 -1.92 4.35 -12.71
N PRO A 311 -1.46 3.67 -13.79
CA PRO A 311 -1.86 3.98 -15.17
C PRO A 311 -3.38 4.24 -15.26
N GLY A 312 -3.71 5.47 -15.63
CA GLY A 312 -5.02 6.10 -15.43
C GLY A 312 -4.93 7.63 -15.43
N ILE A 313 -3.72 8.18 -15.26
CA ILE A 313 -3.41 9.59 -15.53
C ILE A 313 -2.25 9.66 -16.51
N ALA A 314 -2.56 9.57 -17.80
CA ALA A 314 -1.67 10.11 -18.83
C ALA A 314 -2.43 11.25 -19.52
N PRO A 315 -1.85 12.46 -19.66
CA PRO A 315 -2.16 13.28 -20.81
C PRO A 315 -1.65 12.52 -22.04
N SER A 316 -2.53 12.38 -23.03
CA SER A 316 -2.31 11.76 -24.33
C SER A 316 -0.84 11.62 -24.79
N GLY A 317 -0.45 10.39 -25.13
CA GLY A 317 0.54 10.11 -26.15
C GLY A 317 1.99 9.96 -25.69
N VAL A 318 2.34 8.85 -25.04
CA VAL A 318 3.68 8.26 -25.15
C VAL A 318 3.52 6.74 -25.18
N ALA A 319 3.86 6.13 -26.32
CA ALA A 319 4.04 4.69 -26.43
C ALA A 319 5.38 4.32 -25.80
N TRP A 320 5.38 3.36 -24.86
CA TRP A 320 6.61 2.79 -24.33
C TRP A 320 7.22 1.85 -25.39
N PRO A 321 8.54 1.93 -25.64
CA PRO A 321 9.19 0.99 -26.55
C PRO A 321 9.18 -0.40 -25.91
N LEU A 322 8.63 -1.36 -26.66
CA LEU A 322 8.95 -2.78 -26.47
C LEU A 322 10.44 -2.94 -26.74
N LEU A 323 11.21 -3.31 -25.71
CA LEU A 323 12.58 -3.78 -25.91
C LEU A 323 12.57 -5.30 -26.10
N PRO A 324 13.52 -5.83 -26.89
CA PRO A 324 13.42 -7.09 -27.63
C PRO A 324 13.40 -8.35 -26.79
#